data_AF-A0A4U6TM33-F1
#
_entry.id   AF-A0A4U6TM33-F1
#
_cell.length_a   1.000
_cell.length_b   1.000
_cell.length_c   1.000
_cell.angle_alpha   90.00
_cell.angle_beta   90.00
_cell.angle_gamma   90.00
#
_symmetry.space_group_name_H-M   'P 1'
#
loop_
_entity.id
_entity.type
_entity.pdbx_description
1 polymer ?
#
loop_
_entity_poly.entity_id
_entity_poly.type
_entity_poly.pdbx_seq_one_letter_code
_entity_poly.pdbx_strand_id
1 'polypeptide(L)'
;MANPAAASLTDDLIVEILSRLPVKSLCRCKCVSPHWRGLISHPDHRHRLPQTLAGFFLNASNRGRQARRFINLSEASRPPLIRYPFSFMPGYDDVTIVDSCNGLLLCRASRTESSSPDAVFCHVVCNPATRSWHVLPNSSSGCVDNNNELRPARLGFDPAVSPNFHVFEFVHSEQGYGCVAGVEIYSSETGAWSYSESEWEEETHLLEGSPSVFFDGLLHFITIDFTVVAVNVKGESWWEKAVPEDSYDLQNWDFYEAWEPCFIGRYKGNLCYINEFYSDTDVSIWVLEDYAADEWILKHRVSIQRLTKNIATPAESKCYNFITVHPHCNWFLYVTGSDKILMAYDMDRDAVHVIQNLGLDCILQCIPYVPFYGN
;
A
#
# COMPACT_ATOMS: atom_id res chain seq x y z
N MET A 1 -22.60 51.09 21.36
CA MET A 1 -22.13 49.86 22.02
C MET A 1 -21.40 49.04 20.97
N ALA A 2 -20.09 48.85 21.15
CA ALA A 2 -19.29 48.02 20.26
C ALA A 2 -19.67 46.55 20.47
N ASN A 3 -19.89 45.83 19.37
CA ASN A 3 -20.17 44.39 19.37
C ASN A 3 -18.92 43.67 19.89
N PRO A 4 -18.99 42.75 20.87
CA PRO A 4 -17.81 42.02 21.30
C PRO A 4 -17.34 41.19 20.10
N ALA A 5 -16.06 41.32 19.75
CA ALA A 5 -15.44 40.51 18.71
C ALA A 5 -15.69 39.03 19.05
N ALA A 6 -16.51 38.35 18.26
CA ALA A 6 -16.59 36.91 18.31
C ALA A 6 -15.16 36.40 18.07
N ALA A 7 -14.56 35.74 19.06
CA ALA A 7 -13.22 35.19 18.93
C ALA A 7 -13.22 34.25 17.72
N SER A 8 -12.60 34.67 16.61
CA SER A 8 -12.49 33.84 15.42
C SER A 8 -11.48 32.74 15.72
N LEU A 9 -11.90 31.50 15.56
CA LEU A 9 -10.98 30.37 15.62
C LEU A 9 -9.90 30.54 14.54
N THR A 10 -8.64 30.30 14.88
CA THR A 10 -7.54 30.32 13.89
C THR A 10 -7.62 29.11 12.97
N ASP A 11 -7.06 29.23 11.76
CA ASP A 11 -7.01 28.16 10.77
C ASP A 11 -6.41 26.86 11.36
N ASP A 12 -5.34 26.98 12.14
CA ASP A 12 -4.71 25.84 12.83
C ASP A 12 -5.64 25.11 13.80
N LEU A 13 -6.44 25.86 14.57
CA LEU A 13 -7.41 25.28 15.51
C LEU A 13 -8.59 24.66 14.75
N ILE A 14 -9.01 25.25 13.63
CA ILE A 14 -10.05 24.66 12.79
C ILE A 14 -9.54 23.33 12.22
N VAL A 15 -8.32 23.29 11.70
CA VAL A 15 -7.68 22.08 11.17
C VAL A 15 -7.52 21.02 12.26
N GLU A 16 -7.16 21.40 13.49
CA GLU A 16 -7.08 20.48 14.62
C GLU A 16 -8.44 19.93 15.07
N ILE A 17 -9.52 20.71 14.95
CA ILE A 17 -10.87 20.20 15.21
C ILE A 17 -11.26 19.23 14.10
N LEU A 18 -11.05 19.65 12.84
CA LEU A 18 -11.34 18.85 11.66
C LEU A 18 -10.53 17.54 11.65
N SER A 19 -9.31 17.54 12.21
CA SER A 19 -8.45 16.36 12.26
C SER A 19 -9.00 15.24 13.15
N ARG A 20 -9.93 15.57 14.04
CA ARG A 20 -10.55 14.63 14.98
C ARG A 20 -11.90 14.09 14.48
N LEU A 21 -12.39 14.58 13.34
CA LEU A 21 -13.69 14.18 12.79
C LEU A 21 -13.57 12.95 11.88
N PRO A 22 -14.53 12.02 11.87
CA PRO A 22 -14.56 10.97 10.86
C PRO A 22 -14.58 11.54 9.43
N VAL A 23 -13.95 10.86 8.46
CA VAL A 23 -13.86 11.33 7.05
C VAL A 23 -15.21 11.78 6.47
N LYS A 24 -16.31 11.09 6.78
CA LYS A 24 -17.64 11.46 6.30
C LYS A 24 -18.10 12.82 6.84
N SER A 25 -17.82 13.10 8.11
CA SER A 25 -18.11 14.40 8.73
C SER A 25 -17.20 15.48 8.15
N LEU A 26 -15.91 15.17 7.97
CA LEU A 26 -14.95 16.05 7.31
C LEU A 26 -15.39 16.43 5.88
N CYS A 27 -15.87 15.46 5.09
CA CYS A 27 -16.41 15.73 3.74
C CYS A 27 -17.64 16.66 3.78
N ARG A 28 -18.52 16.52 4.78
CA ARG A 28 -19.67 17.43 4.95
C ARG A 28 -19.22 18.82 5.39
N CYS A 29 -18.14 18.94 6.15
CA CYS A 29 -17.56 20.22 6.56
C CYS A 29 -17.11 21.08 5.36
N LYS A 30 -16.80 20.49 4.19
CA LYS A 30 -16.56 21.24 2.93
C LYS A 30 -17.77 22.07 2.46
N CYS A 31 -18.95 21.82 3.00
CA CYS A 31 -20.18 22.56 2.68
C CYS A 31 -20.50 23.69 3.67
N VAL A 32 -19.77 23.79 4.79
CA VAL A 32 -20.04 24.77 5.86
C VAL A 32 -19.71 26.19 5.41
N SER A 33 -18.55 26.40 4.78
CA SER A 33 -18.14 27.68 4.21
C SER A 33 -17.05 27.52 3.15
N PRO A 34 -16.84 28.52 2.27
CA PRO A 34 -15.71 28.53 1.34
C PRO A 34 -14.36 28.45 2.07
N HIS A 35 -14.25 29.08 3.25
CA HIS A 35 -13.04 29.04 4.07
C HIS A 35 -12.73 27.63 4.58
N TRP A 36 -13.72 26.94 5.17
CA TRP A 36 -13.56 25.55 5.63
C TRP A 36 -13.25 24.60 4.47
N ARG A 37 -13.89 24.80 3.32
CA ARG A 37 -13.55 24.05 2.09
C ARG A 37 -12.09 24.29 1.68
N GLY A 38 -11.63 25.54 1.73
CA GLY A 38 -10.24 25.91 1.48
C GLY A 38 -9.29 25.16 2.42
N LEU A 39 -9.54 25.22 3.73
CA LEU A 39 -8.73 24.53 4.74
C LEU A 39 -8.69 23.02 4.55
N ILE A 40 -9.82 22.38 4.27
CA ILE A 40 -9.90 20.92 4.07
C ILE A 40 -9.20 20.48 2.77
N SER A 41 -9.25 21.31 1.74
CA SER A 41 -8.63 21.00 0.45
C SER A 41 -7.15 21.41 0.40
N HIS A 42 -6.67 22.22 1.34
CA HIS A 42 -5.30 22.75 1.39
C HIS A 42 -4.27 21.61 1.58
N PRO A 43 -3.24 21.51 0.73
CA PRO A 43 -2.20 20.46 0.83
C PRO A 43 -1.61 20.35 2.24
N ASP A 44 -1.22 21.48 2.83
CA ASP A 44 -0.59 21.56 4.16
C ASP A 44 -1.49 21.07 5.30
N HIS A 45 -2.79 20.91 5.11
CA HIS A 45 -3.68 20.39 6.15
C HIS A 45 -4.01 18.91 5.92
N ARG A 46 -3.80 18.37 4.72
CA ARG A 46 -4.16 16.99 4.36
C ARG A 46 -3.46 15.94 5.21
N HIS A 47 -2.22 16.18 5.62
CA HIS A 47 -1.46 15.27 6.49
C HIS A 47 -1.99 15.26 7.94
N ARG A 48 -2.67 16.33 8.36
CA ARG A 48 -3.29 16.44 9.69
C ARG A 48 -4.71 15.90 9.69
N LEU A 49 -5.39 15.92 8.55
CA LEU A 49 -6.77 15.48 8.46
C LEU A 49 -6.88 13.96 8.40
N PRO A 50 -7.91 13.37 9.03
CA PRO A 50 -8.04 11.93 9.19
C PRO A 50 -8.26 11.32 7.82
N GLN A 51 -7.28 10.54 7.42
CA GLN A 51 -7.39 9.60 6.34
C GLN A 51 -7.90 8.29 6.94
N THR A 52 -9.22 8.19 7.12
CA THR A 52 -9.81 6.95 7.63
C THR A 52 -9.66 5.86 6.57
N LEU A 53 -8.92 4.82 6.90
CA LEU A 53 -8.90 3.56 6.15
C LEU A 53 -10.35 3.11 5.89
N ALA A 54 -10.78 3.19 4.64
CA ALA A 54 -12.14 2.82 4.28
C ALA A 54 -12.30 1.29 4.26
N GLY A 55 -11.20 0.60 3.99
CA GLY A 55 -11.20 -0.82 3.74
C GLY A 55 -9.94 -1.27 3.05
N PHE A 56 -10.01 -2.45 2.45
CA PHE A 56 -8.96 -2.99 1.61
C PHE A 56 -9.58 -3.79 0.45
N PHE A 57 -8.86 -3.83 -0.66
CA PHE A 57 -9.18 -4.70 -1.78
C PHE A 57 -8.57 -6.07 -1.52
N LEU A 58 -9.42 -7.08 -1.60
CA LEU A 58 -9.04 -8.48 -1.54
C LEU A 58 -8.89 -8.99 -2.96
N ASN A 59 -7.68 -9.45 -3.29
CA ASN A 59 -7.45 -10.27 -4.46
C ASN A 59 -7.47 -11.74 -4.03
N ALA A 60 -8.54 -12.47 -4.40
CA ALA A 60 -8.73 -13.85 -4.04
C ALA A 60 -8.81 -14.74 -5.29
N SER A 61 -8.33 -15.97 -5.20
CA SER A 61 -8.58 -16.99 -6.23
C SER A 61 -9.60 -17.99 -5.72
N ASN A 62 -10.68 -18.20 -6.48
CA ASN A 62 -11.68 -19.23 -6.20
C ASN A 62 -11.85 -20.11 -7.44
N ARG A 63 -11.46 -21.40 -7.33
CA ARG A 63 -11.58 -22.41 -8.40
C ARG A 63 -10.99 -21.94 -9.75
N GLY A 64 -9.86 -21.24 -9.70
CA GLY A 64 -9.17 -20.71 -10.88
C GLY A 64 -9.76 -19.42 -11.46
N ARG A 65 -10.78 -18.82 -10.82
CA ARG A 65 -11.28 -17.48 -11.17
C ARG A 65 -10.84 -16.47 -10.12
N GLN A 66 -10.29 -15.35 -10.58
CA GLN A 66 -9.92 -14.26 -9.69
C GLN A 66 -11.20 -13.51 -9.23
N ALA A 67 -11.40 -13.45 -7.92
CA ALA A 67 -12.50 -12.76 -7.28
C ALA A 67 -11.96 -11.52 -6.56
N ARG A 68 -12.44 -10.35 -6.97
CA ARG A 68 -12.05 -9.07 -6.40
C ARG A 68 -13.16 -8.56 -5.50
N ARG A 69 -12.84 -8.35 -4.23
CA ARG A 69 -13.81 -7.88 -3.23
C ARG A 69 -13.27 -6.67 -2.49
N PHE A 70 -14.12 -5.68 -2.24
CA PHE A 70 -13.78 -4.60 -1.33
C PHE A 70 -14.37 -4.89 0.05
N ILE A 71 -13.51 -4.98 1.06
CA ILE A 71 -13.90 -5.15 2.45
C ILE A 71 -13.99 -3.78 3.10
N ASN A 72 -15.18 -3.40 3.56
CA ASN A 72 -15.41 -2.10 4.20
C ASN A 72 -15.26 -2.21 5.73
N LEU A 73 -14.44 -1.35 6.31
CA LEU A 73 -14.21 -1.30 7.77
C LEU A 73 -15.10 -0.29 8.50
N SER A 74 -15.79 0.60 7.77
CA SER A 74 -16.73 1.58 8.32
C SER A 74 -18.15 1.00 8.42
N GLU A 75 -18.50 0.47 9.60
CA GLU A 75 -19.87 0.13 10.09
C GLU A 75 -20.83 -0.55 9.07
N ALA A 76 -20.80 -1.88 9.09
CA ALA A 76 -21.89 -2.89 9.16
C ALA A 76 -23.33 -2.65 8.64
N SER A 77 -23.72 -1.57 7.96
CA SER A 77 -25.15 -1.36 7.59
C SER A 77 -25.42 -0.79 6.20
N ARG A 78 -24.40 -0.54 5.37
CA ARG A 78 -24.62 -0.23 3.95
C ARG A 78 -23.66 -0.99 3.05
N PRO A 79 -24.13 -1.53 1.91
CA PRO A 79 -23.24 -2.12 0.93
C PRO A 79 -22.19 -1.08 0.52
N PRO A 80 -20.95 -1.50 0.22
CA PRO A 80 -19.87 -0.58 -0.12
C PRO A 80 -20.31 0.33 -1.27
N LEU A 81 -19.94 1.62 -1.21
CA LEU A 81 -20.12 2.54 -2.34
C LEU A 81 -19.41 2.03 -3.60
N ILE A 82 -18.43 1.15 -3.41
CA ILE A 82 -17.61 0.50 -4.43
C ILE A 82 -18.02 -0.98 -4.51
N ARG A 83 -19.19 -1.26 -5.10
CA ARG A 83 -19.67 -2.64 -5.32
C ARG A 83 -18.97 -3.30 -6.51
N TYR A 84 -18.47 -2.48 -7.44
CA TYR A 84 -17.67 -2.85 -8.60
C TYR A 84 -16.60 -1.75 -8.78
N PRO A 85 -15.36 -1.95 -8.31
CA PRO A 85 -14.33 -0.91 -8.33
C PRO A 85 -13.97 -0.41 -9.72
N PHE A 86 -14.35 -1.12 -10.78
CA PHE A 86 -13.94 -0.81 -12.14
C PHE A 86 -15.12 -0.59 -13.09
N SER A 87 -16.36 -0.50 -12.59
CA SER A 87 -17.53 -0.27 -13.46
C SER A 87 -17.50 1.08 -14.19
N PHE A 88 -16.66 2.00 -13.73
CA PHE A 88 -16.42 3.28 -14.39
C PHE A 88 -15.34 3.20 -15.48
N MET A 89 -14.65 2.08 -15.69
CA MET A 89 -13.66 1.87 -16.75
C MET A 89 -14.22 0.92 -17.84
N PRO A 90 -15.16 1.37 -18.69
CA PRO A 90 -15.73 0.52 -19.74
C PRO A 90 -14.68 0.15 -20.79
N GLY A 91 -14.74 -1.08 -21.31
CA GLY A 91 -13.82 -1.57 -22.36
C GLY A 91 -12.61 -2.35 -21.86
N TYR A 92 -12.53 -2.61 -20.54
CA TYR A 92 -11.54 -3.47 -19.91
C TYR A 92 -12.25 -4.64 -19.22
N ASP A 93 -11.98 -5.86 -19.67
CA ASP A 93 -12.64 -7.06 -19.13
C ASP A 93 -11.88 -7.67 -17.96
N ASP A 94 -10.55 -7.52 -17.95
CA ASP A 94 -9.71 -8.02 -16.88
C ASP A 94 -8.78 -6.93 -16.33
N VAL A 95 -9.08 -6.48 -15.10
CA VAL A 95 -8.38 -5.39 -14.40
C VAL A 95 -7.82 -5.86 -13.06
N THR A 96 -6.52 -6.17 -12.98
CA THR A 96 -5.85 -6.52 -11.73
C THR A 96 -5.38 -5.26 -11.01
N ILE A 97 -5.54 -5.21 -9.68
CA ILE A 97 -4.91 -4.14 -8.88
C ILE A 97 -3.50 -4.62 -8.58
N VAL A 98 -2.52 -3.79 -8.92
CA VAL A 98 -1.10 -4.03 -8.66
C VAL A 98 -0.69 -3.39 -7.34
N ASP A 99 -1.11 -2.13 -7.14
CA ASP A 99 -0.67 -1.33 -5.99
C ASP A 99 -1.69 -0.23 -5.64
N SER A 100 -1.54 0.37 -4.46
CA SER A 100 -2.31 1.52 -4.00
C SER A 100 -1.45 2.53 -3.27
N CYS A 101 -1.67 3.81 -3.54
CA CYS A 101 -0.93 4.87 -2.86
C CYS A 101 -1.81 6.10 -2.68
N ASN A 102 -1.99 6.52 -1.42
CA ASN A 102 -2.75 7.71 -1.01
C ASN A 102 -4.09 7.91 -1.77
N GLY A 103 -4.81 6.80 -1.99
CA GLY A 103 -6.15 6.76 -2.57
C GLY A 103 -6.25 6.65 -4.08
N LEU A 104 -5.12 6.57 -4.76
CA LEU A 104 -5.03 6.08 -6.13
C LEU A 104 -4.74 4.58 -6.13
N LEU A 105 -5.20 3.89 -7.17
CA LEU A 105 -4.89 2.50 -7.45
C LEU A 105 -4.12 2.40 -8.77
N LEU A 106 -3.05 1.61 -8.78
CA LEU A 106 -2.40 1.17 -10.00
C LEU A 106 -3.00 -0.17 -10.41
N CYS A 107 -3.51 -0.23 -11.64
CA CYS A 107 -4.12 -1.42 -12.20
C CYS A 107 -3.40 -1.85 -13.48
N ARG A 108 -3.40 -3.15 -13.78
CA ARG A 108 -3.13 -3.65 -15.13
C ARG A 108 -4.43 -4.10 -15.75
N ALA A 109 -4.65 -3.69 -16.99
CA ALA A 109 -5.90 -3.93 -17.68
C ALA A 109 -5.67 -4.47 -19.10
N SER A 110 -6.43 -5.50 -19.49
CA SER A 110 -6.49 -6.00 -20.86
C SER A 110 -7.73 -5.47 -21.59
N ARG A 111 -7.61 -5.22 -22.90
CA ARG A 111 -8.71 -4.70 -23.74
C ARG A 111 -9.44 -5.83 -24.46
N THR A 112 -10.76 -5.72 -24.53
CA THR A 112 -11.69 -6.73 -25.10
C THR A 112 -11.41 -7.15 -26.55
N GLU A 113 -10.79 -6.27 -27.36
CA GLU A 113 -10.60 -6.52 -28.80
C GLU A 113 -9.38 -7.41 -29.12
N SER A 114 -8.54 -7.76 -28.13
CA SER A 114 -7.42 -8.68 -28.34
C SER A 114 -7.85 -10.13 -28.11
N SER A 115 -8.55 -10.72 -29.09
CA SER A 115 -8.57 -12.18 -29.29
C SER A 115 -7.24 -12.71 -29.88
N SER A 116 -6.19 -11.88 -29.89
CA SER A 116 -4.82 -12.29 -30.16
C SER A 116 -4.19 -12.94 -28.92
N PRO A 117 -3.30 -13.92 -29.10
CA PRO A 117 -2.47 -14.45 -28.01
C PRO A 117 -1.56 -13.38 -27.37
N ASP A 118 -1.33 -12.25 -28.07
CA ASP A 118 -0.57 -11.09 -27.60
C ASP A 118 -1.50 -10.03 -26.95
N ALA A 119 -2.23 -10.40 -25.89
CA ALA A 119 -3.04 -9.42 -25.16
C ALA A 119 -2.12 -8.36 -24.53
N VAL A 120 -2.08 -7.16 -25.12
CA VAL A 120 -1.26 -6.05 -24.61
C VAL A 120 -1.92 -5.53 -23.33
N PHE A 121 -1.29 -5.81 -22.19
CA PHE A 121 -1.66 -5.19 -20.93
C PHE A 121 -1.26 -3.71 -20.95
N CYS A 122 -2.11 -2.87 -20.38
CA CYS A 122 -1.78 -1.47 -20.13
C CYS A 122 -1.90 -1.16 -18.65
N HIS A 123 -1.01 -0.29 -18.17
CA HIS A 123 -1.12 0.26 -16.83
C HIS A 123 -2.16 1.38 -16.81
N VAL A 124 -3.04 1.34 -15.80
CA VAL A 124 -4.09 2.34 -15.60
C VAL A 124 -4.03 2.79 -14.14
N VAL A 125 -3.89 4.09 -13.93
CA VAL A 125 -4.02 4.69 -12.60
C VAL A 125 -5.45 5.16 -12.44
N CYS A 126 -6.16 4.67 -11.43
CA CYS A 126 -7.54 5.07 -11.17
C CYS A 126 -7.76 5.60 -9.77
N ASN A 127 -8.72 6.51 -9.65
CA ASN A 127 -9.26 6.98 -8.39
C ASN A 127 -10.72 6.50 -8.25
N PRO A 128 -10.95 5.41 -7.50
CA PRO A 128 -12.30 4.89 -7.28
C PRO A 128 -13.24 5.87 -6.58
N ALA A 129 -12.71 6.81 -5.79
CA ALA A 129 -13.51 7.76 -5.02
C ALA A 129 -14.12 8.86 -5.91
N THR A 130 -13.40 9.29 -6.95
CA THR A 130 -13.85 10.29 -7.93
C THR A 130 -14.36 9.66 -9.23
N ARG A 131 -14.15 8.35 -9.43
CA ARG A 131 -14.46 7.61 -10.67
C ARG A 131 -13.70 8.15 -11.88
N SER A 132 -12.47 8.59 -11.67
CA SER A 132 -11.55 9.00 -12.74
C SER A 132 -10.47 7.94 -12.94
N TRP A 133 -9.95 7.85 -14.16
CA TRP A 133 -8.84 6.97 -14.50
C TRP A 133 -7.98 7.59 -15.59
N HIS A 134 -6.72 7.18 -15.62
CA HIS A 134 -5.71 7.64 -16.55
C HIS A 134 -4.94 6.43 -17.08
N VAL A 135 -4.94 6.27 -18.41
CA VAL A 135 -4.24 5.18 -19.09
C VAL A 135 -2.83 5.62 -19.37
N LEU A 136 -1.85 4.83 -18.94
CA LEU A 136 -0.44 5.14 -19.17
C LEU A 136 -0.04 4.79 -20.61
N PRO A 137 0.84 5.56 -21.25
CA PRO A 137 1.52 5.10 -22.45
C PRO A 137 2.39 3.89 -22.12
N ASN A 138 2.74 3.07 -23.11
CA ASN A 138 3.70 1.98 -22.91
C ASN A 138 5.09 2.55 -22.61
N SER A 139 5.81 1.92 -21.68
CA SER A 139 7.25 2.16 -21.47
C SER A 139 8.03 1.69 -22.70
N SER A 140 9.25 2.20 -22.89
CA SER A 140 10.19 1.69 -23.92
C SER A 140 10.45 0.20 -23.76
N SER A 141 10.49 -0.22 -22.50
CA SER A 141 10.87 -1.57 -22.13
C SER A 141 9.67 -2.54 -22.21
N GLY A 142 8.42 -2.07 -22.26
CA GLY A 142 7.20 -2.89 -22.31
C GLY A 142 6.77 -3.48 -20.95
N CYS A 143 5.52 -3.96 -20.82
CA CYS A 143 4.97 -4.44 -19.54
C CYS A 143 5.39 -5.87 -19.14
N VAL A 144 6.08 -6.58 -20.02
CA VAL A 144 6.48 -7.98 -19.87
C VAL A 144 7.98 -8.08 -20.13
N ASP A 145 8.67 -8.94 -19.40
CA ASP A 145 10.08 -9.23 -19.63
C ASP A 145 10.32 -10.28 -20.73
N ASN A 146 11.59 -10.61 -20.98
CA ASN A 146 12.01 -11.55 -22.02
C ASN A 146 11.50 -12.98 -21.77
N ASN A 147 11.11 -13.32 -20.54
CA ASN A 147 10.57 -14.62 -20.15
C ASN A 147 9.04 -14.66 -20.22
N ASN A 148 8.42 -13.59 -20.74
CA ASN A 148 6.98 -13.40 -20.78
C ASN A 148 6.35 -13.25 -19.37
N GLU A 149 7.13 -12.79 -18.38
CA GLU A 149 6.67 -12.50 -17.02
C GLU A 149 6.33 -11.01 -16.85
N LEU A 150 5.31 -10.73 -16.03
CA LEU A 150 4.86 -9.36 -15.78
C LEU A 150 5.90 -8.62 -14.93
N ARG A 151 6.25 -7.41 -15.35
CA ARG A 151 7.19 -6.59 -14.59
C ARG A 151 6.58 -6.03 -13.31
N PRO A 152 7.30 -6.07 -12.18
CA PRO A 152 6.85 -5.41 -10.96
C PRO A 152 6.63 -3.92 -11.22
N ALA A 153 5.48 -3.41 -10.79
CA ALA A 153 5.16 -1.99 -10.90
C ALA A 153 4.58 -1.45 -9.60
N ARG A 154 4.87 -0.19 -9.27
CA ARG A 154 4.47 0.48 -8.03
C ARG A 154 4.01 1.91 -8.25
N LEU A 155 3.20 2.42 -7.33
CA LEU A 155 2.60 3.75 -7.41
C LEU A 155 3.21 4.69 -6.36
N GLY A 156 3.79 5.79 -6.81
CA GLY A 156 4.21 6.89 -5.94
C GLY A 156 3.27 8.08 -6.05
N PHE A 157 2.54 8.40 -4.99
CA PHE A 157 1.65 9.56 -4.97
C PHE A 157 1.60 10.14 -3.57
N ASP A 158 2.01 11.39 -3.39
CA ASP A 158 1.77 12.14 -2.15
C ASP A 158 1.00 13.44 -2.45
N PRO A 159 -0.32 13.46 -2.25
CA PRO A 159 -1.14 14.63 -2.53
C PRO A 159 -0.87 15.82 -1.61
N ALA A 160 -0.05 15.68 -0.56
CA ALA A 160 0.41 16.79 0.26
C ALA A 160 1.62 17.50 -0.35
N VAL A 161 2.42 16.80 -1.16
CA VAL A 161 3.65 17.33 -1.78
C VAL A 161 3.39 17.77 -3.22
N SER A 162 2.68 16.97 -4.01
CA SER A 162 2.42 17.23 -5.42
C SER A 162 1.05 16.69 -5.85
N PRO A 163 0.33 17.37 -6.77
CA PRO A 163 -0.87 16.80 -7.38
C PRO A 163 -0.54 15.66 -8.35
N ASN A 164 0.73 15.50 -8.74
CA ASN A 164 1.18 14.54 -9.73
C ASN A 164 1.56 13.21 -9.09
N PHE A 165 1.21 12.11 -9.76
CA PHE A 165 1.63 10.77 -9.39
C PHE A 165 2.75 10.26 -10.29
N HIS A 166 3.46 9.27 -9.80
CA HIS A 166 4.53 8.57 -10.51
C HIS A 166 4.26 7.07 -10.50
N VAL A 167 4.64 6.38 -11.58
CA VAL A 167 4.57 4.92 -11.67
C VAL A 167 5.95 4.40 -11.96
N PHE A 168 6.42 3.46 -11.14
CA PHE A 168 7.72 2.82 -11.24
C PHE A 168 7.50 1.44 -11.83
N GLU A 169 8.14 1.13 -12.96
CA GLU A 169 8.14 -0.18 -13.59
C GLU A 169 9.57 -0.72 -13.59
N PHE A 170 9.79 -1.82 -12.88
CA PHE A 170 11.12 -2.37 -12.64
C PHE A 170 11.55 -3.30 -13.77
N VAL A 171 12.73 -3.04 -14.33
CA VAL A 171 13.30 -3.80 -15.44
C VAL A 171 14.25 -4.84 -14.86
N HIS A 172 13.99 -6.11 -15.15
CA HIS A 172 14.85 -7.21 -14.72
C HIS A 172 16.13 -7.29 -15.56
N SER A 173 17.22 -7.71 -14.93
CA SER A 173 18.48 -8.02 -15.58
C SER A 173 18.36 -9.28 -16.46
N GLU A 174 19.18 -9.36 -17.51
CA GLU A 174 19.28 -10.57 -18.33
C GLU A 174 20.08 -11.70 -17.64
N GLN A 175 20.80 -11.39 -16.56
CA GLN A 175 21.81 -12.28 -15.97
C GLN A 175 21.31 -13.05 -14.73
N GLY A 176 20.17 -12.65 -14.14
CA GLY A 176 19.59 -13.31 -12.96
C GLY A 176 18.08 -13.12 -12.85
N TYR A 177 17.36 -14.17 -12.44
CA TYR A 177 15.90 -14.11 -12.21
C TYR A 177 15.58 -13.08 -11.11
N GLY A 178 14.76 -12.08 -11.45
CA GLY A 178 14.28 -11.07 -10.51
C GLY A 178 15.29 -9.99 -10.09
N CYS A 179 16.56 -10.04 -10.54
CA CYS A 179 17.52 -8.97 -10.26
C CYS A 179 17.10 -7.69 -10.99
N VAL A 180 17.13 -6.54 -10.32
CA VAL A 180 16.73 -5.26 -10.91
C VAL A 180 17.91 -4.61 -11.66
N ALA A 181 17.78 -4.45 -12.99
CA ALA A 181 18.74 -3.71 -13.81
C ALA A 181 18.48 -2.19 -13.82
N GLY A 182 17.23 -1.79 -13.62
CA GLY A 182 16.84 -0.38 -13.62
C GLY A 182 15.35 -0.19 -13.43
N VAL A 183 14.91 1.05 -13.55
CA VAL A 183 13.52 1.45 -13.37
C VAL A 183 13.09 2.43 -14.45
N GLU A 184 11.94 2.15 -15.06
CA GLU A 184 11.20 3.08 -15.90
C GLU A 184 10.23 3.85 -15.00
N ILE A 185 10.34 5.19 -14.96
CA ILE A 185 9.51 6.04 -14.11
C ILE A 185 8.62 6.92 -14.97
N TYR A 186 7.31 6.72 -14.88
CA TYR A 186 6.31 7.60 -15.46
C TYR A 186 6.05 8.79 -14.52
N SER A 187 5.98 10.00 -15.07
CA SER A 187 5.46 11.17 -14.34
C SER A 187 4.15 11.66 -14.96
N SER A 188 3.11 11.83 -14.15
CA SER A 188 1.86 12.43 -14.63
C SER A 188 2.00 13.91 -14.97
N GLU A 189 3.07 14.57 -14.53
CA GLU A 189 3.37 15.97 -14.84
C GLU A 189 3.82 16.14 -16.29
N THR A 190 4.77 15.30 -16.72
CA THR A 190 5.35 15.34 -18.06
C THR A 190 4.57 14.48 -19.04
N GLY A 191 3.83 13.49 -18.54
CA GLY A 191 3.13 12.49 -19.34
C GLY A 191 4.07 11.49 -20.03
N ALA A 192 5.33 11.39 -19.57
CA ALA A 192 6.37 10.58 -20.19
C ALA A 192 7.07 9.65 -19.19
N TRP A 193 7.67 8.59 -19.73
CA TRP A 193 8.57 7.68 -19.03
C TRP A 193 10.02 8.18 -19.10
N SER A 194 10.77 7.94 -18.05
CA SER A 194 12.22 8.11 -18.01
C SER A 194 12.87 6.88 -17.39
N TYR A 195 13.86 6.32 -18.08
CA TYR A 195 14.65 5.19 -17.58
C TYR A 195 15.82 5.68 -16.72
N SER A 196 16.05 5.00 -15.60
CA SER A 196 17.26 5.11 -14.79
C SER A 196 17.83 3.72 -14.52
N GLU A 197 19.13 3.58 -14.69
CA GLU A 197 19.87 2.37 -14.33
C GLU A 197 19.92 2.23 -12.80
N SER A 198 19.83 0.99 -12.31
CA SER A 198 19.85 0.69 -10.88
C SER A 198 21.23 0.99 -10.30
N GLU A 199 21.27 1.69 -9.16
CA GLU A 199 22.49 1.88 -8.37
C GLU A 199 22.52 0.98 -7.11
N TRP A 200 21.55 0.08 -6.95
CA TRP A 200 21.60 -0.95 -5.90
C TRP A 200 22.64 -2.02 -6.20
N GLU A 201 22.95 -2.86 -5.21
CA GLU A 201 23.80 -4.04 -5.39
C GLU A 201 23.28 -4.94 -6.54
N GLU A 202 24.19 -5.54 -7.31
CA GLU A 202 23.89 -6.32 -8.53
C GLU A 202 22.90 -7.49 -8.28
N GLU A 203 22.83 -7.99 -7.04
CA GLU A 203 21.98 -9.09 -6.61
C GLU A 203 20.66 -8.62 -5.96
N THR A 204 20.18 -7.41 -6.28
CA THR A 204 18.91 -6.90 -5.70
C THR A 204 17.69 -7.57 -6.35
N HIS A 205 17.06 -8.51 -5.64
CA HIS A 205 15.90 -9.26 -6.16
C HIS A 205 14.55 -8.64 -5.77
N LEU A 206 13.68 -8.40 -6.76
CA LEU A 206 12.33 -7.87 -6.57
C LEU A 206 11.26 -8.80 -7.16
N LEU A 207 10.18 -9.02 -6.41
CA LEU A 207 9.01 -9.76 -6.88
C LEU A 207 7.78 -8.86 -7.00
N GLU A 208 6.83 -9.25 -7.85
CA GLU A 208 5.59 -8.48 -8.04
C GLU A 208 4.82 -8.29 -6.72
N GLY A 209 4.87 -9.29 -5.82
CA GLY A 209 4.20 -9.25 -4.51
C GLY A 209 4.92 -8.47 -3.42
N SER A 210 6.17 -8.02 -3.64
CA SER A 210 6.96 -7.32 -2.60
C SER A 210 6.26 -6.05 -2.12
N PRO A 211 5.97 -5.90 -0.82
CA PRO A 211 5.29 -4.73 -0.32
C PRO A 211 6.18 -3.50 -0.42
N SER A 212 5.52 -2.38 -0.63
CA SER A 212 6.16 -1.11 -0.86
C SER A 212 5.40 0.01 -0.18
N VAL A 213 6.08 1.11 0.05
CA VAL A 213 5.47 2.31 0.59
C VAL A 213 6.14 3.53 -0.03
N PHE A 214 5.32 4.47 -0.50
CA PHE A 214 5.82 5.77 -0.95
C PHE A 214 5.84 6.73 0.23
N PHE A 215 7.03 7.21 0.57
CA PHE A 215 7.27 8.06 1.72
C PHE A 215 8.39 9.06 1.43
N ASP A 216 8.15 10.33 1.75
CA ASP A 216 9.13 11.42 1.61
C ASP A 216 9.77 11.53 0.20
N GLY A 217 8.97 11.34 -0.84
CA GLY A 217 9.42 11.42 -2.23
C GLY A 217 10.21 10.21 -2.73
N LEU A 218 10.37 9.19 -1.89
CA LEU A 218 11.04 7.93 -2.17
C LEU A 218 10.02 6.80 -2.19
N LEU A 219 10.20 5.85 -3.10
CA LEU A 219 9.49 4.57 -3.09
C LEU A 219 10.36 3.55 -2.37
N HIS A 220 9.95 3.12 -1.17
CA HIS A 220 10.61 2.08 -0.39
C HIS A 220 9.98 0.72 -0.64
N PHE A 221 10.79 -0.33 -0.61
CA PHE A 221 10.31 -1.71 -0.73
C PHE A 221 11.27 -2.71 -0.09
N ILE A 222 10.75 -3.90 0.18
CA ILE A 222 11.51 -5.01 0.75
C ILE A 222 11.93 -5.96 -0.37
N THR A 223 13.23 -6.26 -0.43
CA THR A 223 13.82 -7.26 -1.33
C THR A 223 13.68 -8.67 -0.75
N ILE A 224 13.92 -9.68 -1.57
CA ILE A 224 13.96 -11.08 -1.10
C ILE A 224 15.07 -11.28 -0.06
N ASP A 225 16.16 -10.53 -0.20
CA ASP A 225 17.36 -10.59 0.65
C ASP A 225 17.20 -9.83 1.98
N PHE A 226 15.97 -9.50 2.36
CA PHE A 226 15.64 -8.79 3.59
C PHE A 226 16.35 -7.43 3.72
N THR A 227 16.51 -6.74 2.59
CA THR A 227 16.99 -5.37 2.53
C THR A 227 15.82 -4.45 2.19
N VAL A 228 15.71 -3.32 2.88
CA VAL A 228 14.85 -2.24 2.45
C VAL A 228 15.63 -1.37 1.50
N VAL A 229 15.13 -1.20 0.29
CA VAL A 229 15.72 -0.30 -0.68
C VAL A 229 14.74 0.79 -1.07
N ALA A 230 15.23 1.89 -1.60
CA ALA A 230 14.41 3.00 -2.05
C ALA A 230 14.99 3.73 -3.25
N VAL A 231 14.10 4.30 -4.06
CA VAL A 231 14.44 5.13 -5.22
C VAL A 231 13.53 6.35 -5.28
N ASN A 232 14.08 7.51 -5.63
CA ASN A 232 13.29 8.73 -5.75
C ASN A 232 12.50 8.80 -7.06
N VAL A 233 11.54 9.73 -7.16
CA VAL A 233 10.70 9.92 -8.36
C VAL A 233 11.44 10.31 -9.64
N LYS A 234 12.75 10.55 -9.59
CA LYS A 234 13.60 10.86 -10.74
C LYS A 234 14.59 9.75 -11.08
N GLY A 235 14.70 8.71 -10.25
CA GLY A 235 15.75 7.69 -10.37
C GLY A 235 17.17 8.27 -10.24
N GLU A 236 17.34 9.34 -9.47
CA GLU A 236 18.62 10.04 -9.26
C GLU A 236 19.21 9.80 -7.87
N SER A 237 18.41 9.24 -6.95
CA SER A 237 18.82 8.96 -5.58
C SER A 237 18.28 7.61 -5.17
N TRP A 238 19.21 6.78 -4.73
CA TRP A 238 19.02 5.39 -4.36
C TRP A 238 19.49 5.22 -2.92
N TRP A 239 18.79 4.37 -2.17
CA TRP A 239 19.08 4.10 -0.78
C TRP A 239 18.84 2.62 -0.49
N GLU A 240 19.62 2.05 0.41
CA GLU A 240 19.51 0.66 0.82
C GLU A 240 19.90 0.49 2.28
N LYS A 241 19.23 -0.44 2.96
CA LYS A 241 19.48 -0.77 4.35
C LYS A 241 18.97 -2.15 4.71
N ALA A 242 19.83 -2.97 5.31
CA ALA A 242 19.45 -4.26 5.87
C ALA A 242 18.40 -4.11 6.99
N VAL A 243 17.45 -5.04 7.07
CA VAL A 243 16.48 -5.07 8.17
C VAL A 243 17.11 -5.61 9.48
N PRO A 244 16.56 -5.29 10.66
CA PRO A 244 17.22 -5.56 11.95
C PRO A 244 17.32 -7.02 12.40
N GLU A 245 16.45 -7.93 11.93
CA GLU A 245 16.29 -9.27 12.56
C GLU A 245 16.18 -10.46 11.58
N ASP A 246 16.26 -10.26 10.27
CA ASP A 246 16.14 -11.35 9.29
C ASP A 246 17.52 -11.77 8.76
N SER A 247 18.30 -12.49 9.57
CA SER A 247 19.54 -13.12 9.12
C SER A 247 19.33 -14.62 8.90
N TYR A 248 18.57 -14.99 7.88
CA TYR A 248 18.56 -16.37 7.41
C TYR A 248 19.64 -16.57 6.34
N ASP A 249 20.38 -17.66 6.45
CA ASP A 249 21.42 -18.04 5.49
C ASP A 249 20.73 -18.55 4.21
N LEU A 250 20.57 -17.66 3.22
CA LEU A 250 19.86 -17.87 1.95
C LEU A 250 20.55 -18.88 1.00
N GLN A 251 21.57 -19.61 1.46
CA GLN A 251 22.34 -20.56 0.65
C GLN A 251 21.56 -21.78 0.11
N ASN A 252 20.28 -21.95 0.46
CA ASN A 252 19.43 -23.03 -0.07
C ASN A 252 18.34 -22.46 -1.01
N TRP A 253 18.57 -22.65 -2.30
CA TRP A 253 17.86 -22.11 -3.48
C TRP A 253 16.36 -22.49 -3.63
N ASP A 254 15.74 -23.24 -2.71
CA ASP A 254 14.35 -23.72 -2.86
C ASP A 254 13.27 -22.73 -2.35
N PHE A 255 13.63 -21.50 -1.99
CA PHE A 255 12.72 -20.52 -1.34
C PHE A 255 11.90 -19.63 -2.29
N TYR A 256 12.21 -19.57 -3.59
CA TYR A 256 11.51 -18.66 -4.52
C TYR A 256 10.00 -18.93 -4.66
N GLU A 257 9.55 -20.17 -4.47
CA GLU A 257 8.11 -20.51 -4.49
C GLU A 257 7.40 -20.29 -3.14
N ALA A 258 8.16 -20.06 -2.06
CA ALA A 258 7.65 -19.99 -0.70
C ALA A 258 7.92 -18.64 0.00
N TRP A 259 8.55 -17.67 -0.65
CA TRP A 259 8.79 -16.36 -0.05
C TRP A 259 7.45 -15.64 0.20
N GLU A 260 7.10 -15.41 1.47
CA GLU A 260 5.98 -14.57 1.85
C GLU A 260 6.54 -13.23 2.36
N PRO A 261 6.15 -12.09 1.77
CA PRO A 261 6.81 -10.84 2.07
C PRO A 261 6.63 -10.38 3.53
N CYS A 262 7.72 -9.95 4.16
CA CYS A 262 7.70 -9.08 5.36
C CYS A 262 6.88 -7.81 5.09
N PHE A 263 6.39 -7.14 6.13
CA PHE A 263 5.57 -5.93 5.94
C PHE A 263 6.42 -4.66 6.01
N ILE A 264 6.20 -3.74 5.05
CA ILE A 264 6.66 -2.35 5.11
C ILE A 264 5.47 -1.39 5.07
N GLY A 265 5.52 -0.33 5.85
CA GLY A 265 4.46 0.66 5.90
C GLY A 265 4.83 1.91 6.67
N ARG A 266 3.83 2.64 7.15
CA ARG A 266 4.01 3.87 7.92
C ARG A 266 3.46 3.70 9.33
N TYR A 267 4.24 4.13 10.32
CA TYR A 267 3.81 4.23 11.71
C TYR A 267 4.11 5.63 12.23
N LYS A 268 3.05 6.38 12.60
CA LYS A 268 3.14 7.76 13.12
C LYS A 268 3.98 8.70 12.24
N GLY A 269 3.90 8.52 10.93
CA GLY A 269 4.61 9.34 9.96
C GLY A 269 5.98 8.81 9.55
N ASN A 270 6.54 7.82 10.25
CA ASN A 270 7.86 7.25 9.97
C ASN A 270 7.75 5.89 9.25
N LEU A 271 8.83 5.48 8.59
CA LEU A 271 8.92 4.17 7.94
C LEU A 271 8.91 3.06 9.00
N CYS A 272 8.10 2.04 8.76
CA CYS A 272 7.89 0.92 9.67
C CYS A 272 8.12 -0.39 8.94
N TYR A 273 8.79 -1.31 9.61
CA TYR A 273 9.03 -2.67 9.16
C TYR A 273 8.51 -3.67 10.22
N ILE A 274 7.93 -4.77 9.78
CA ILE A 274 7.46 -5.87 10.63
C ILE A 274 7.96 -7.19 10.03
N ASN A 275 8.59 -8.01 10.87
CA ASN A 275 9.27 -9.25 10.48
C ASN A 275 8.33 -10.41 10.07
N GLU A 276 8.94 -11.40 9.43
CA GLU A 276 8.30 -12.48 8.67
C GLU A 276 7.54 -13.54 9.50
N PHE A 277 7.01 -14.51 8.74
CA PHE A 277 6.07 -15.59 9.02
C PHE A 277 6.72 -16.90 9.53
N TYR A 278 7.99 -17.16 9.22
CA TYR A 278 8.54 -18.54 9.29
C TYR A 278 9.13 -18.96 10.62
N SER A 279 9.22 -18.07 11.58
CA SER A 279 9.81 -18.38 12.87
C SER A 279 8.75 -18.49 13.95
N ASP A 280 8.97 -19.39 14.90
CA ASP A 280 8.34 -19.32 16.23
C ASP A 280 8.80 -18.07 17.03
N THR A 281 9.29 -17.04 16.35
CA THR A 281 9.73 -15.78 16.96
C THR A 281 8.52 -14.88 17.16
N ASP A 282 8.69 -13.93 18.07
CA ASP A 282 7.71 -12.87 18.22
C ASP A 282 7.70 -11.96 17.00
N VAL A 283 6.55 -11.34 16.77
CA VAL A 283 6.41 -10.24 15.82
C VAL A 283 7.03 -9.00 16.44
N SER A 284 8.06 -8.48 15.79
CA SER A 284 8.78 -7.26 16.14
C SER A 284 8.39 -6.14 15.18
N ILE A 285 8.04 -4.97 15.73
CA ILE A 285 7.70 -3.78 14.96
C ILE A 285 8.85 -2.78 15.11
N TRP A 286 9.55 -2.53 14.01
CA TRP A 286 10.69 -1.63 13.94
C TRP A 286 10.32 -0.35 13.20
N VAL A 287 10.84 0.78 13.66
CA VAL A 287 10.56 2.09 13.07
C VAL A 287 11.87 2.82 12.84
N LEU A 288 12.04 3.33 11.62
CA LEU A 288 13.14 4.20 11.25
C LEU A 288 12.73 5.64 11.56
N GLU A 289 13.04 6.11 12.77
CA GLU A 289 12.64 7.46 13.22
C GLU A 289 13.56 8.56 12.70
N ASP A 290 14.83 8.24 12.50
CA ASP A 290 15.82 9.14 11.92
C ASP A 290 16.37 8.51 10.64
N TYR A 291 15.84 8.98 9.52
CA TYR A 291 16.24 8.53 8.19
C TYR A 291 17.72 8.84 7.90
N ALA A 292 18.28 9.88 8.51
CA ALA A 292 19.67 10.28 8.31
C ALA A 292 20.63 9.48 9.21
N ALA A 293 20.19 9.08 10.40
CA ALA A 293 20.96 8.19 11.28
C ALA A 293 20.93 6.73 10.83
N ASP A 294 19.93 6.37 10.01
CA ASP A 294 19.82 5.05 9.38
C ASP A 294 19.79 3.92 10.44
N GLU A 295 19.04 4.18 11.52
CA GLU A 295 18.95 3.31 12.70
C GLU A 295 17.50 2.87 12.96
N TRP A 296 17.28 1.56 12.92
CA TRP A 296 15.99 0.96 13.25
C TRP A 296 15.78 0.89 14.76
N ILE A 297 14.63 1.37 15.22
CA ILE A 297 14.26 1.36 16.63
C ILE A 297 13.09 0.38 16.85
N LEU A 298 13.29 -0.62 17.72
CA LEU A 298 12.24 -1.54 18.13
C LEU A 298 11.16 -0.78 18.94
N LYS A 299 9.92 -0.78 18.45
CA LYS A 299 8.78 -0.11 19.12
C LYS A 299 7.90 -1.05 19.88
N HIS A 300 7.68 -2.25 19.35
CA HIS A 300 6.78 -3.22 19.98
C HIS A 300 7.21 -4.64 19.63
N ARG A 301 6.91 -5.56 20.54
CA ARG A 301 7.12 -7.00 20.32
C ARG A 301 5.94 -7.77 20.88
N VAL A 302 5.36 -8.66 20.08
CA VAL A 302 4.18 -9.44 20.46
C VAL A 302 4.34 -10.90 20.02
N SER A 303 4.02 -11.83 20.91
CA SER A 303 4.17 -13.24 20.59
C SER A 303 3.09 -13.75 19.62
N ILE A 304 3.46 -14.70 18.77
CA ILE A 304 2.52 -15.36 17.85
C ILE A 304 1.37 -16.00 18.64
N GLN A 305 1.65 -16.58 19.81
CA GLN A 305 0.62 -17.13 20.70
C GLN A 305 -0.41 -16.10 21.11
N ARG A 306 0.01 -14.84 21.31
CA ARG A 306 -0.90 -13.74 21.62
C ARG A 306 -1.78 -13.43 20.41
N LEU A 307 -1.19 -13.29 19.23
CA LEU A 307 -1.90 -12.96 17.98
C LEU A 307 -2.88 -14.06 17.54
N THR A 308 -2.60 -15.32 17.90
CA THR A 308 -3.40 -16.50 17.52
C THR A 308 -4.34 -16.99 18.63
N LYS A 309 -4.37 -16.34 19.80
CA LYS A 309 -5.14 -16.76 20.98
C LYS A 309 -6.63 -17.03 20.70
N ASN A 310 -7.22 -16.32 19.75
CA ASN A 310 -8.64 -16.40 19.43
C ASN A 310 -8.95 -17.37 18.26
N ILE A 311 -7.97 -18.14 17.80
CA ILE A 311 -8.13 -19.15 16.74
C ILE A 311 -8.40 -20.51 17.38
N ALA A 312 -9.39 -21.25 16.87
CA ALA A 312 -9.80 -22.54 17.43
C ALA A 312 -8.74 -23.65 17.27
N THR A 313 -7.88 -23.57 16.24
CA THR A 313 -6.82 -24.55 15.92
C THR A 313 -5.46 -23.87 15.69
N PRO A 314 -4.76 -23.42 16.76
CA PRO A 314 -3.48 -22.71 16.64
C PRO A 314 -2.37 -23.54 15.98
N ALA A 315 -2.43 -24.87 16.10
CA ALA A 315 -1.41 -25.79 15.62
C ALA A 315 -1.37 -25.95 14.09
N GLU A 316 -2.43 -25.57 13.38
CA GLU A 316 -2.57 -25.79 11.93
C GLU A 316 -2.44 -24.50 11.09
N SER A 317 -2.23 -23.35 11.73
CA SER A 317 -2.13 -22.06 11.00
C SER A 317 -1.31 -21.04 11.78
N LYS A 318 0.02 -21.12 11.66
CA LYS A 318 0.95 -20.07 12.11
C LYS A 318 0.97 -18.86 11.17
N CYS A 319 0.15 -18.88 10.12
CA CYS A 319 0.13 -17.88 9.07
C CYS A 319 -0.57 -16.59 9.53
N TYR A 320 0.13 -15.45 9.46
CA TYR A 320 -0.47 -14.13 9.51
C TYR A 320 -0.01 -13.28 8.32
N ASN A 321 -0.95 -12.59 7.67
CA ASN A 321 -0.69 -11.65 6.59
C ASN A 321 -1.03 -10.24 7.09
N PHE A 322 -0.01 -9.39 7.26
CA PHE A 322 -0.19 -8.00 7.67
C PHE A 322 -0.78 -7.17 6.53
N ILE A 323 -1.83 -6.41 6.85
CA ILE A 323 -2.51 -5.58 5.87
C ILE A 323 -2.02 -4.14 5.97
N THR A 324 -2.02 -3.59 7.19
CA THR A 324 -1.67 -2.18 7.40
C THR A 324 -1.49 -1.87 8.88
N VAL A 325 -0.66 -0.88 9.17
CA VAL A 325 -0.53 -0.25 10.49
C VAL A 325 -1.37 1.02 10.48
N HIS A 326 -2.18 1.23 11.51
CA HIS A 326 -3.02 2.40 11.59
C HIS A 326 -2.15 3.67 11.71
N PRO A 327 -2.35 4.69 10.87
CA PRO A 327 -1.42 5.83 10.77
C PRO A 327 -1.35 6.68 12.06
N HIS A 328 -2.40 6.67 12.88
CA HIS A 328 -2.53 7.53 14.06
C HIS A 328 -2.79 6.79 15.38
N CYS A 329 -3.02 5.47 15.33
CA CYS A 329 -3.36 4.65 16.50
C CYS A 329 -2.33 3.55 16.58
N ASN A 330 -2.05 3.04 17.77
CA ASN A 330 -1.05 2.00 17.94
C ASN A 330 -1.63 0.62 17.61
N TRP A 331 -2.31 0.48 16.48
CA TRP A 331 -2.99 -0.75 16.07
C TRP A 331 -2.51 -1.20 14.69
N PHE A 332 -2.54 -2.51 14.44
CA PHE A 332 -2.35 -3.06 13.10
C PHE A 332 -3.43 -4.08 12.75
N LEU A 333 -3.68 -4.21 11.44
CA LEU A 333 -4.61 -5.18 10.88
C LEU A 333 -3.85 -6.32 10.23
N TYR A 334 -4.33 -7.54 10.47
CA TYR A 334 -3.75 -8.75 9.91
C TYR A 334 -4.83 -9.80 9.67
N VAL A 335 -4.56 -10.73 8.76
CA VAL A 335 -5.39 -11.91 8.52
C VAL A 335 -4.66 -13.13 9.02
N THR A 336 -5.32 -14.01 9.76
CA THR A 336 -4.69 -15.23 10.29
C THR A 336 -5.67 -16.41 10.35
N GLY A 337 -5.14 -17.62 10.48
CA GLY A 337 -5.91 -18.86 10.56
C GLY A 337 -6.34 -19.43 9.20
N SER A 338 -6.70 -20.71 9.20
CA SER A 338 -7.24 -21.42 8.03
C SER A 338 -8.53 -20.80 7.51
N ASP A 339 -9.36 -20.30 8.42
CA ASP A 339 -10.61 -19.57 8.11
C ASP A 339 -10.39 -18.13 7.64
N LYS A 340 -9.14 -17.67 7.51
CA LYS A 340 -8.77 -16.31 7.08
C LYS A 340 -9.53 -15.23 7.86
N ILE A 341 -9.33 -15.21 9.17
CA ILE A 341 -9.99 -14.28 10.08
C ILE A 341 -9.26 -12.94 10.06
N LEU A 342 -10.00 -11.86 9.79
CA LEU A 342 -9.51 -10.50 9.93
C LEU A 342 -9.46 -10.11 11.41
N MET A 343 -8.28 -9.72 11.87
CA MET A 343 -8.01 -9.31 13.24
C MET A 343 -7.41 -7.91 13.29
N ALA A 344 -7.62 -7.24 14.43
CA ALA A 344 -6.91 -6.04 14.83
C ALA A 344 -6.15 -6.32 16.13
N TYR A 345 -4.90 -5.90 16.20
CA TYR A 345 -4.14 -5.91 17.45
C TYR A 345 -3.97 -4.48 17.95
N ASP A 346 -4.32 -4.27 19.22
CA ASP A 346 -4.13 -3.02 19.95
C ASP A 346 -2.83 -3.10 20.77
N MET A 347 -1.78 -2.40 20.32
CA MET A 347 -0.48 -2.38 21.00
C MET A 347 -0.53 -1.66 22.35
N ASP A 348 -1.44 -0.68 22.54
CA ASP A 348 -1.55 0.05 23.81
C ASP A 348 -2.17 -0.82 24.91
N ARG A 349 -3.08 -1.72 24.53
CA ARG A 349 -3.82 -2.59 25.45
C ARG A 349 -3.34 -4.04 25.46
N ASP A 350 -2.38 -4.37 24.61
CA ASP A 350 -1.94 -5.75 24.36
C ASP A 350 -3.13 -6.70 24.10
N ALA A 351 -4.06 -6.25 23.25
CA ALA A 351 -5.35 -6.89 23.04
C ALA A 351 -5.59 -7.24 21.57
N VAL A 352 -6.12 -8.45 21.32
CA VAL A 352 -6.53 -8.90 19.98
C VAL A 352 -8.05 -8.79 19.86
N HIS A 353 -8.50 -8.18 18.78
CA HIS A 353 -9.90 -7.99 18.43
C HIS A 353 -10.21 -8.74 17.13
N VAL A 354 -11.20 -9.64 17.18
CA VAL A 354 -11.73 -10.30 15.97
C VAL A 354 -12.68 -9.32 15.27
N ILE A 355 -12.42 -9.02 14.00
CA ILE A 355 -13.28 -8.13 13.21
C ILE A 355 -14.32 -8.94 12.45
N GLN A 356 -13.89 -9.85 11.57
CA GLN A 356 -14.78 -10.68 10.77
C GLN A 356 -14.06 -11.89 10.16
N ASN A 357 -14.82 -12.89 9.72
CA ASN A 357 -14.31 -14.03 8.96
C ASN A 357 -14.39 -13.72 7.45
N LEU A 358 -13.29 -13.86 6.72
CA LEU A 358 -13.23 -13.60 5.27
C LEU A 358 -13.58 -14.83 4.41
N GLY A 359 -13.50 -16.03 4.97
CA GLY A 359 -13.80 -17.31 4.32
C GLY A 359 -12.57 -18.00 3.73
N LEU A 360 -12.79 -19.24 3.23
CA LEU A 360 -11.74 -20.17 2.77
C LEU A 360 -11.11 -19.85 1.40
N ASP A 361 -11.39 -18.68 0.81
CA ASP A 361 -10.78 -18.33 -0.47
C ASP A 361 -9.28 -18.05 -0.25
N CYS A 362 -8.41 -18.53 -1.16
CA CYS A 362 -6.99 -18.22 -1.09
C CYS A 362 -6.80 -16.71 -1.28
N ILE A 363 -6.47 -16.02 -0.19
CA ILE A 363 -6.12 -14.61 -0.20
C ILE A 363 -4.72 -14.51 -0.79
N LEU A 364 -4.62 -13.92 -1.97
CA LEU A 364 -3.34 -13.65 -2.63
C LEU A 364 -2.76 -12.33 -2.14
N GLN A 365 -3.61 -11.30 -1.97
CA GLN A 365 -3.15 -9.97 -1.59
C GLN A 365 -4.28 -9.16 -0.93
N CYS A 366 -3.90 -8.38 0.09
CA CYS A 366 -4.75 -7.38 0.74
C CYS A 366 -4.17 -5.99 0.50
N ILE A 367 -4.86 -5.16 -0.27
CA ILE A 367 -4.38 -3.82 -0.65
C ILE A 367 -5.19 -2.76 0.14
N PRO A 368 -4.60 -2.10 1.16
CA PRO A 368 -5.30 -1.10 1.97
C PRO A 368 -5.74 0.11 1.14
N TYR A 369 -6.93 0.65 1.41
CA TYR A 369 -7.48 1.76 0.64
C TYR A 369 -8.00 2.89 1.52
N VAL A 370 -7.43 4.07 1.29
CA VAL A 370 -7.89 5.35 1.83
C VAL A 370 -8.43 6.19 0.67
N PRO A 371 -9.73 6.52 0.62
CA PRO A 371 -10.30 7.29 -0.49
C PRO A 371 -9.67 8.67 -0.63
N PHE A 372 -9.29 9.05 -1.87
CA PHE A 372 -8.80 10.39 -2.20
C PHE A 372 -9.87 11.21 -2.92
N TYR A 373 -10.33 12.29 -2.29
CA TYR A 373 -11.33 13.21 -2.83
C TYR A 373 -10.74 14.56 -3.26
N GLY A 374 -9.44 14.60 -3.57
CA GLY A 374 -8.83 15.77 -4.17
C GLY A 374 -9.29 15.94 -5.62
N ASN A 375 -9.32 17.19 -6.07
CA ASN A 375 -9.55 17.54 -7.47
C ASN A 375 -8.22 17.68 -8.20
#